data_AF-A0A774N2V3-F1
#
_entry.id   AF-A0A774N2V3-F1
#
_cell.length_a   1.000
_cell.length_b   1.000
_cell.length_c   1.000
_cell.angle_alpha   90.00
_cell.angle_beta   90.00
_cell.angle_gamma   90.00
#
_symmetry.space_group_name_H-M   'P 1'
#
loop_
_entity.id
_entity.type
_entity.pdbx_description
1 polymer ?
#
loop_
_entity_poly.entity_id
_entity_poly.type
_entity_poly.pdbx_seq_one_letter_code
_entity_poly.pdbx_strand_id
1 'polypeptide(L)'
;VLLCAAFLSGEKLATLPGLSGFMAVGYLALFGSIIAINAYMYLIRNVSPALATSYAYVNPVVAVLLGTGLGGERLSPVEWAALGVIVFAVVLVTLGKYLFPVKAVVTPCKTEDSRQ
;
A
#
# COMPACT_ATOMS: atom_id res chain seq x y z
N VAL A 1 3.86 22.76 -7.69
CA VAL A 1 3.74 23.39 -6.34
C VAL A 1 4.91 22.99 -5.45
N LEU A 2 5.08 21.71 -5.08
CA LEU A 2 6.20 21.28 -4.22
C LEU A 2 7.59 21.64 -4.78
N LEU A 3 7.78 21.52 -6.09
CA LEU A 3 9.03 21.90 -6.78
C LEU A 3 9.30 23.42 -6.73
N CYS A 4 8.25 24.24 -6.84
CA CYS A 4 8.35 25.70 -6.67
C CYS A 4 8.65 26.07 -5.21
N ALA A 5 8.04 25.36 -4.24
CA ALA A 5 8.27 25.57 -2.82
C ALA A 5 9.69 25.16 -2.38
N ALA A 6 10.23 24.08 -2.93
CA ALA A 6 11.63 23.67 -2.72
C ALA A 6 12.62 24.68 -3.31
N PHE A 7 12.32 25.21 -4.51
CA PHE A 7 13.12 26.27 -5.14
C PHE A 7 13.12 27.57 -4.32
N LEU A 8 11.97 27.93 -3.74
CA LEU A 8 11.83 29.08 -2.84
C LEU A 8 12.50 28.84 -1.47
N SER A 9 12.54 27.60 -0.97
CA SER A 9 13.18 27.23 0.31
C SER A 9 14.70 27.11 0.22
N GLY A 10 15.28 27.12 -0.99
CA GLY A 10 16.74 27.06 -1.17
C GLY A 10 17.36 25.71 -0.80
N GLU A 11 16.57 24.64 -0.74
CA GLU A 11 17.08 23.29 -0.47
C GLU A 11 18.01 22.86 -1.60
N LYS A 12 19.32 22.94 -1.36
CA LYS A 12 20.32 22.31 -2.21
C LYS A 12 20.31 20.82 -1.96
N LEU A 13 20.21 20.03 -3.02
CA LEU A 13 20.55 18.61 -3.00
C LEU A 13 21.99 18.51 -2.44
N ALA A 14 22.13 18.07 -1.20
CA ALA A 14 23.42 18.00 -0.49
C ALA A 14 24.47 17.20 -1.27
N THR A 15 24.00 16.28 -2.11
CA THR A 15 24.76 15.53 -3.12
C THR A 15 23.83 15.22 -4.29
N LEU A 16 24.27 15.45 -5.53
CA LEU A 16 23.57 14.93 -6.70
C LEU A 16 23.56 13.40 -6.60
N PRO A 17 22.39 12.74 -6.63
CA PRO A 17 22.34 11.28 -6.64
C PRO A 17 23.12 10.78 -7.86
N GLY A 18 23.99 9.80 -7.66
CA GLY A 18 24.67 9.14 -8.76
C GLY A 18 23.69 8.38 -9.67
N LEU A 19 24.21 7.71 -10.69
CA LEU A 19 23.42 6.91 -11.63
C LEU A 19 22.49 5.89 -10.92
N SER A 20 22.93 5.35 -9.78
CA SER A 20 22.14 4.45 -8.93
C SER A 20 20.84 5.08 -8.41
N GLY A 21 20.86 6.35 -8.01
CA GLY A 21 19.67 7.06 -7.54
C GLY A 21 18.66 7.32 -8.65
N PHE A 22 19.14 7.70 -9.84
CA PHE A 22 18.29 7.83 -11.02
C PHE A 22 17.68 6.49 -11.45
N MET A 23 18.45 5.41 -11.37
CA MET A 23 17.94 4.05 -11.64
C MET A 23 16.92 3.59 -10.61
N ALA A 24 17.11 3.91 -9.32
CA ALA A 24 16.12 3.61 -8.27
C ALA A 24 14.79 4.34 -8.51
N VAL A 25 14.84 5.63 -8.88
CA VAL A 25 13.64 6.40 -9.27
C VAL A 25 12.99 5.80 -10.51
N GLY A 26 13.77 5.44 -11.53
CA GLY A 26 13.27 4.77 -12.73
C GLY A 26 12.58 3.44 -12.43
N TYR A 27 13.17 2.62 -11.56
CA TYR A 27 12.59 1.36 -11.11
C TYR A 27 11.25 1.56 -10.40
N LEU A 28 11.18 2.49 -9.44
CA LEU A 28 9.94 2.81 -8.73
C LEU A 28 8.87 3.38 -9.65
N ALA A 29 9.25 4.25 -10.60
CA ALA A 29 8.31 4.81 -11.57
C ALA A 29 7.71 3.72 -12.47
N LEU A 30 8.53 2.79 -12.95
CA LEU A 30 8.08 1.73 -13.85
C LEU A 30 7.32 0.63 -13.11
N PHE A 31 7.95 0.00 -12.12
CA PHE A 31 7.37 -1.15 -11.41
C PHE A 31 6.41 -0.73 -10.30
N GLY A 32 6.81 0.23 -9.47
CA GLY A 32 6.03 0.67 -8.31
C GLY A 32 4.81 1.52 -8.65
N SER A 33 4.82 2.18 -9.83
CA SER A 33 3.72 3.04 -10.26
C SER A 33 3.05 2.53 -11.54
N ILE A 34 3.69 2.60 -12.71
CA ILE A 34 3.01 2.31 -13.99
C ILE A 34 2.48 0.88 -14.03
N ILE A 35 3.33 -0.12 -13.79
CA ILE A 35 2.91 -1.53 -13.85
C ILE A 35 1.92 -1.83 -12.71
N ALA A 36 2.22 -1.37 -11.49
CA ALA A 36 1.36 -1.58 -10.33
C ALA A 36 -0.05 -1.00 -10.51
N ILE A 37 -0.17 0.24 -11.00
CA ILE A 37 -1.49 0.88 -11.19
C ILE A 37 -2.27 0.23 -12.32
N ASN A 38 -1.61 -0.19 -13.41
CA ASN A 38 -2.26 -0.92 -14.49
C ASN A 38 -2.78 -2.28 -14.00
N ALA A 39 -1.97 -3.01 -13.24
CA ALA A 39 -2.38 -4.26 -12.61
C ALA A 39 -3.55 -4.04 -11.64
N TYR A 40 -3.50 -2.98 -10.83
CA TYR A 40 -4.58 -2.60 -9.92
C TYR A 40 -5.90 -2.30 -10.67
N MET A 41 -5.82 -1.51 -11.75
CA MET A 41 -6.98 -1.16 -12.58
C MET A 41 -7.60 -2.38 -13.25
N TYR A 42 -6.79 -3.34 -13.66
CA TYR A 42 -7.27 -4.65 -14.13
C TYR A 42 -7.93 -5.44 -12.99
N LEU A 43 -7.31 -5.47 -11.81
CA LEU A 43 -7.80 -6.18 -10.64
C LEU A 43 -9.19 -5.68 -10.22
N ILE A 44 -9.40 -4.38 -10.05
CA ILE A 44 -10.71 -3.85 -9.62
C ILE A 44 -11.84 -4.06 -10.65
N ARG A 45 -11.51 -4.29 -11.92
CA ARG A 45 -12.49 -4.63 -12.96
C ARG A 45 -12.89 -6.09 -12.92
N ASN A 46 -12.01 -6.97 -12.44
CA ASN A 46 -12.20 -8.42 -12.51
C ASN A 46 -12.46 -9.07 -11.14
N VAL A 47 -12.12 -8.39 -10.04
CA VAL A 47 -12.28 -8.87 -8.66
C VAL A 47 -12.62 -7.72 -7.70
N SER A 48 -13.23 -8.05 -6.56
CA SER A 48 -13.78 -7.06 -5.62
C SER A 48 -12.72 -6.10 -5.03
N PRO A 49 -13.07 -4.83 -4.75
CA PRO A 49 -12.21 -3.84 -4.08
C PRO A 49 -11.62 -4.28 -2.73
N ALA A 50 -12.17 -5.33 -2.12
CA ALA A 50 -11.62 -5.93 -0.91
C ALA A 50 -10.17 -6.42 -1.08
N LEU A 51 -9.76 -6.83 -2.28
CA LEU A 51 -8.39 -7.27 -2.56
C LEU A 51 -7.37 -6.13 -2.45
N ALA A 52 -7.77 -4.92 -2.81
CA ALA A 52 -6.97 -3.71 -2.66
C ALA A 52 -6.57 -3.51 -1.20
N THR A 53 -7.52 -3.61 -0.28
CA THR A 53 -7.25 -3.38 1.15
C THR A 53 -6.42 -4.50 1.75
N SER A 54 -6.61 -5.75 1.32
CA SER A 54 -5.83 -6.88 1.82
C SER A 54 -4.36 -6.88 1.37
N TYR A 55 -3.98 -6.12 0.34
CA TYR A 55 -2.55 -5.99 -0.03
C TYR A 55 -1.73 -5.34 1.11
N ALA A 56 -2.32 -4.38 1.82
CA ALA A 56 -1.64 -3.69 2.92
C ALA A 56 -1.27 -4.65 4.07
N TYR A 57 -1.99 -5.76 4.20
CA TYR A 57 -1.77 -6.80 5.21
C TYR A 57 -0.57 -7.70 4.89
N VAL A 58 -0.30 -7.94 3.61
CA VAL A 58 0.83 -8.78 3.18
C VAL A 58 2.13 -7.99 3.02
N ASN A 59 2.05 -6.67 2.86
CA ASN A 59 3.20 -5.81 2.61
C ASN A 59 4.30 -5.89 3.70
N PRO A 60 3.99 -5.93 5.02
CA PRO A 60 5.02 -6.05 6.06
C PRO A 60 5.84 -7.35 5.94
N VAL A 61 5.18 -8.46 5.60
CA VAL A 61 5.84 -9.76 5.44
C VAL A 61 6.75 -9.74 4.21
N VAL A 62 6.25 -9.22 3.09
CA VAL A 62 7.02 -9.10 1.84
C VAL A 62 8.24 -8.21 2.05
N ALA A 63 8.09 -7.07 2.73
CA ALA A 63 9.19 -6.16 3.04
C ALA A 63 10.31 -6.83 3.85
N VAL A 64 9.96 -7.60 4.90
CA VAL A 64 10.97 -8.28 5.72
C VAL A 64 11.65 -9.42 4.96
N LEU A 65 10.92 -10.20 4.17
CA LEU A 65 11.52 -11.27 3.36
C LEU A 65 12.49 -10.71 2.31
N LEU A 66 12.13 -9.60 1.66
CA LEU A 66 13.02 -8.93 0.71
C LEU A 66 14.22 -8.28 1.42
N GLY A 67 14.03 -7.65 2.57
CA GLY A 67 15.13 -7.05 3.35
C GLY A 67 16.12 -8.09 3.88
N THR A 68 15.63 -9.19 4.44
CA THR A 68 16.49 -10.28 4.96
C THR A 68 17.13 -11.11 3.85
N GLY A 69 16.41 -11.34 2.74
CA GLY A 69 16.88 -12.17 1.63
C GLY A 69 17.77 -11.42 0.64
N LEU A 70 17.26 -10.32 0.07
CA LEU A 70 17.95 -9.54 -0.97
C LEU A 70 18.77 -8.38 -0.41
N GLY A 71 18.29 -7.73 0.66
CA GLY A 71 19.03 -6.66 1.34
C GLY A 71 20.20 -7.18 2.18
N GLY A 72 20.11 -8.42 2.65
CA GLY A 72 21.11 -9.03 3.54
C GLY A 72 21.03 -8.52 4.98
N GLU A 73 19.95 -7.79 5.33
CA GLU A 73 19.72 -7.32 6.69
C GLU A 73 19.50 -8.50 7.66
N ARG A 74 20.20 -8.48 8.78
CA ARG A 74 19.98 -9.45 9.87
C ARG A 74 19.06 -8.84 10.91
N LEU A 75 17.85 -9.37 11.00
CA LEU A 75 16.90 -8.94 12.03
C LEU A 75 17.32 -9.44 13.42
N SER A 76 17.35 -8.51 14.36
CA SER A 76 17.48 -8.72 15.79
C SER A 76 16.26 -9.49 16.34
N PRO A 77 16.38 -10.21 17.46
CA PRO A 77 15.25 -10.88 18.11
C PRO A 77 14.05 -9.97 18.40
N VAL A 78 14.31 -8.68 18.67
CA VAL A 78 13.26 -7.67 18.90
C VAL A 78 12.48 -7.37 17.62
N GLU A 79 13.14 -7.31 16.47
CA GLU A 79 12.50 -7.05 15.18
C GLU A 79 11.66 -8.25 14.73
N TRP A 80 12.12 -9.47 15.04
CA TRP A 80 11.32 -10.68 14.88
C TRP A 80 10.06 -10.69 15.77
N ALA A 81 10.19 -10.25 17.02
CA ALA A 81 9.03 -10.11 17.90
C ALA A 81 8.05 -9.04 17.38
N ALA A 82 8.56 -7.90 16.92
CA ALA A 82 7.75 -6.85 16.32
C ALA A 82 7.01 -7.32 15.05
N LEU A 83 7.68 -8.08 14.18
CA LEU A 83 7.06 -8.71 13.03
C LEU A 83 5.93 -9.65 13.46
N GLY A 84 6.17 -10.48 14.48
CA GLY A 84 5.15 -11.37 15.05
C GLY A 84 3.91 -10.62 15.53
N VAL A 85 4.09 -9.49 16.23
CA VAL A 85 2.98 -8.64 16.70
C VAL A 85 2.20 -8.03 15.54
N ILE A 86 2.89 -7.52 14.51
CA ILE A 86 2.25 -6.93 13.33
C ILE A 86 1.42 -7.98 12.58
N VAL A 87 2.00 -9.15 12.32
CA VAL A 87 1.30 -10.25 11.63
C VAL A 87 0.10 -10.73 12.45
N PHE A 88 0.26 -10.86 13.77
CA PHE A 88 -0.84 -11.23 14.66
C PHE A 88 -2.00 -10.22 14.58
N ALA A 89 -1.70 -8.92 14.63
CA ALA A 89 -2.72 -7.88 14.51
C ALA A 89 -3.45 -7.94 13.16
N VAL A 90 -2.70 -8.14 12.06
CA VAL A 90 -3.27 -8.30 10.71
C VAL A 90 -4.21 -9.50 10.63
N VAL A 91 -3.80 -10.64 11.20
CA VAL A 91 -4.63 -11.86 11.24
C VAL A 91 -5.91 -11.59 12.03
N LEU A 92 -5.82 -10.93 13.18
CA LEU A 92 -6.98 -10.61 14.01
C LEU A 92 -7.99 -9.70 13.28
N VAL A 93 -7.51 -8.66 12.60
CA VAL A 93 -8.36 -7.76 11.78
C VAL A 93 -9.03 -8.53 10.64
N THR A 94 -8.26 -9.41 9.99
CA THR A 94 -8.76 -10.22 8.87
C THR A 94 -9.86 -11.17 9.34
N LEU A 95 -9.66 -11.90 10.46
CA LEU A 95 -10.69 -12.77 11.03
C LEU A 95 -11.92 -11.99 11.51
N GLY A 96 -11.74 -10.81 12.11
CA GLY A 96 -12.87 -9.97 12.55
C GLY A 96 -13.82 -9.60 11.41
N LYS A 97 -13.28 -9.31 10.22
CA LYS A 97 -14.08 -9.08 9.00
C LYS A 97 -14.87 -10.31 8.55
N TYR A 98 -14.33 -11.51 8.71
CA TYR A 98 -15.02 -12.76 8.34
C TYR A 98 -16.06 -13.19 9.38
N LEU A 99 -15.81 -12.94 10.66
CA LEU A 99 -16.70 -13.33 11.75
C LEU A 99 -17.89 -12.37 11.92
N PHE A 100 -17.72 -11.09 11.60
CA PHE A 100 -18.79 -10.08 11.64
C PHE A 100 -18.99 -9.43 10.27
N PRO A 101 -19.59 -10.12 9.30
CA PRO A 101 -19.99 -9.49 8.05
C PRO A 101 -21.12 -8.50 8.37
N VAL A 102 -20.76 -7.21 8.49
CA VAL A 102 -21.75 -6.13 8.62
C VAL A 102 -22.66 -6.23 7.40
N LYS A 103 -23.91 -6.68 7.60
CA LYS A 103 -24.92 -6.64 6.54
C LYS A 103 -25.15 -5.18 6.21
N ALA A 104 -24.63 -4.73 5.07
CA ALA A 104 -24.99 -3.45 4.50
C ALA A 104 -26.49 -3.51 4.17
N VAL A 105 -27.33 -2.98 5.07
CA VAL A 105 -28.70 -2.62 4.75
C VAL A 105 -28.60 -1.47 3.76
N VAL A 106 -28.71 -1.80 2.47
CA VAL A 106 -28.97 -0.80 1.44
C VAL A 106 -30.44 -0.44 1.61
N THR A 107 -30.71 0.65 2.34
CA THR A 107 -32.04 1.25 2.35
C THR A 107 -32.31 1.73 0.93
N PRO A 108 -33.29 1.16 0.20
CA PRO A 108 -33.65 1.69 -1.10
C PRO A 108 -34.16 3.11 -0.89
N CYS A 109 -33.49 4.09 -1.51
CA CYS A 109 -34.01 5.44 -1.60
C CYS A 109 -35.37 5.34 -2.29
N LYS A 110 -36.43 5.75 -1.58
CA LYS A 110 -37.75 5.82 -2.16
C LYS A 110 -37.70 6.94 -3.19
N THR A 111 -37.72 6.60 -4.47
CA THR A 111 -38.02 7.55 -5.54
C THR A 111 -39.41 8.10 -5.23
N GLU A 112 -39.46 9.30 -4.64
CA GLU A 112 -40.65 10.14 -4.68
C GLU A 112 -40.89 10.46 -6.16
N ASP A 113 -41.79 9.67 -6.73
CA ASP A 113 -42.51 9.94 -7.96
C ASP A 113 -43.22 11.29 -7.77
N SER A 114 -42.50 12.36 -8.08
CA SER A 114 -43.03 13.72 -8.18
C SER A 114 -43.95 13.79 -9.40
N ARG A 115 -45.14 13.22 -9.21
CA ARG A 115 -46.32 13.40 -10.04
C ARG A 115 -47.48 13.84 -9.15
N GLN A 116 -47.27 14.96 -8.45
CA GLN A 116 -48.31 15.86 -7.98
C GLN A 116 -47.88 17.30 -8.23
#